data_AF-A0A962R3D2-F1
#
_entry.id   AF-A0A962R3D2-F1
#
_cell.length_a   1.000
_cell.length_b   1.000
_cell.length_c   1.000
_cell.angle_alpha   90.00
_cell.angle_beta   90.00
_cell.angle_gamma   90.00
#
_symmetry.space_group_name_H-M   'P 1'
#
loop_
_entity.id
_entity.type
_entity.pdbx_description
1 polymer ?
#
loop_
_entity_poly.entity_id
_entity_poly.type
_entity_poly.pdbx_seq_one_letter_code
_entity_poly.pdbx_strand_id
1 'polypeptide(L)'
;MSDSLEIRLHETLEAIPAAEWDACAAPEGSGRPIDPFTTHRFLLALERSGSVGRATGWAPRYITVRDGGQTIAVAPAYLKSHSHGEYVFDWSWADAYERAGGRYYPKLQIAVPFTPVTGRRFLTRPGHEARGAAAIVQGAVQVAAEAGLSSLHVTFCTEAEAAAGRAMGLIHRLGTQYHWENDGYADYDAF
;
A
#
# COMPACT_ATOMS: atom_id res chain seq x y z
N MET A 1 -6.58 22.04 -20.94
CA MET A 1 -6.10 20.73 -20.42
C MET A 1 -7.04 20.38 -19.29
N SER A 2 -7.70 19.21 -19.35
CA SER A 2 -8.67 18.84 -18.30
C SER A 2 -7.92 18.67 -16.98
N ASP A 3 -8.30 19.43 -15.96
CA ASP A 3 -7.66 19.39 -14.64
C ASP A 3 -8.17 18.22 -13.77
N SER A 4 -8.96 17.33 -14.37
CA SER A 4 -9.62 16.21 -13.70
C SER A 4 -8.69 15.01 -13.61
N LEU A 5 -8.32 14.62 -12.39
CA LEU A 5 -7.73 13.32 -12.12
C LEU A 5 -8.82 12.24 -12.10
N GLU A 6 -8.52 11.10 -12.70
CA GLU A 6 -9.37 9.91 -12.63
C GLU A 6 -8.74 8.88 -11.68
N ILE A 7 -9.51 8.45 -10.67
CA ILE A 7 -9.08 7.43 -9.71
C ILE A 7 -9.91 6.18 -9.95
N ARG A 8 -9.24 5.04 -10.12
CA ARG A 8 -9.90 3.74 -10.27
C ARG A 8 -9.37 2.73 -9.27
N LEU A 9 -10.27 1.85 -8.82
CA LEU A 9 -9.95 0.67 -8.03
C LEU A 9 -10.06 -0.58 -8.89
N HIS A 10 -9.09 -1.47 -8.79
CA HIS A 10 -9.06 -2.72 -9.53
C HIS A 10 -9.11 -3.90 -8.57
N GLU A 11 -9.96 -4.89 -8.86
CA GLU A 11 -10.09 -6.09 -8.04
C GLU A 11 -8.99 -7.13 -8.29
N THR A 12 -8.19 -6.92 -9.34
CA THR A 12 -7.03 -7.74 -9.69
C THR A 12 -5.98 -6.88 -10.38
N LEU A 13 -4.70 -7.22 -10.19
CA LEU A 13 -3.60 -6.53 -10.87
C LEU A 13 -3.52 -6.89 -12.36
N GLU A 14 -4.16 -7.99 -12.80
CA GLU A 14 -4.21 -8.38 -14.21
C GLU A 14 -4.95 -7.34 -15.08
N ALA A 15 -5.84 -6.54 -14.49
CA ALA A 15 -6.57 -5.48 -15.17
C ALA A 15 -5.68 -4.26 -15.50
N ILE A 16 -4.46 -4.20 -14.97
CA ILE A 16 -3.51 -3.11 -15.16
C ILE A 16 -2.32 -3.63 -15.98
N PRO A 17 -2.01 -3.04 -17.13
CA PRO A 17 -0.82 -3.42 -17.90
C PRO A 17 0.45 -3.29 -17.03
N ALA A 18 1.29 -4.33 -17.02
CA ALA A 18 2.52 -4.35 -16.22
C ALA A 18 3.41 -3.13 -16.49
N ALA A 19 3.52 -2.71 -17.76
CA ALA A 19 4.28 -1.51 -18.13
C ALA A 19 3.70 -0.20 -17.56
N GLU A 20 2.38 -0.10 -17.37
CA GLU A 20 1.78 1.08 -16.74
C GLU A 20 2.04 1.11 -15.24
N TRP A 21 1.92 -0.04 -14.57
CA TRP A 21 2.19 -0.18 -13.14
C TRP A 21 3.67 0.07 -12.83
N ASP A 22 4.57 -0.64 -13.53
CA ASP A 22 6.00 -0.59 -13.28
C ASP A 22 6.62 0.76 -13.70
N ALA A 23 5.99 1.54 -14.59
CA ALA A 23 6.39 2.92 -14.83
C ALA A 23 6.26 3.84 -13.59
N CYS A 24 5.48 3.41 -12.58
CA CYS A 24 5.36 4.09 -11.29
C CYS A 24 6.14 3.34 -10.18
N ALA A 25 6.07 2.01 -10.18
CA ALA A 25 6.65 1.16 -9.14
C ALA A 25 8.16 0.96 -9.28
N ALA A 26 8.65 0.79 -10.51
CA ALA A 26 10.05 0.55 -10.85
C ALA A 26 10.49 1.45 -12.03
N PRO A 27 10.44 2.79 -11.86
CA PRO A 27 10.73 3.74 -12.94
C PRO A 27 12.19 3.70 -13.44
N GLU A 28 13.09 3.04 -12.71
CA GLU A 28 14.49 2.79 -13.09
C GLU A 28 14.64 1.87 -14.32
N GLY A 29 13.57 1.19 -14.77
CA GLY A 29 13.53 0.45 -16.03
C GLY A 29 13.63 -1.07 -15.88
N SER A 30 14.13 -1.75 -16.92
CA SER A 30 14.11 -3.22 -17.05
C SER A 30 15.18 -3.97 -16.24
N GLY A 31 16.00 -3.24 -15.48
CA GLY A 31 17.01 -3.84 -14.61
C GLY A 31 16.42 -4.52 -13.37
N ARG A 32 17.29 -4.89 -12.43
CA ARG A 32 16.85 -5.31 -11.10
C ARG A 32 16.13 -4.14 -10.42
N PRO A 33 14.86 -4.32 -9.98
CA PRO A 33 14.15 -3.24 -9.30
C PRO A 33 14.80 -2.94 -7.94
N ILE A 34 14.77 -1.67 -7.55
CA ILE A 34 15.19 -1.18 -6.24
C ILE A 34 14.28 -1.77 -5.16
N ASP A 35 12.96 -1.71 -5.38
CA ASP A 35 11.95 -2.34 -4.53
C ASP A 35 11.21 -3.43 -5.33
N PRO A 36 11.61 -4.71 -5.23
CA PRO A 36 10.96 -5.79 -5.95
C PRO A 36 9.51 -6.02 -5.48
N PHE A 37 9.19 -5.64 -4.25
CA PHE A 37 7.94 -6.01 -3.58
C PHE A 37 6.74 -5.18 -4.07
N THR A 38 7.00 -4.03 -4.69
CA THR A 38 5.97 -3.18 -5.28
C THR A 38 5.77 -3.41 -6.78
N THR A 39 6.62 -4.23 -7.41
CA THR A 39 6.53 -4.52 -8.85
C THR A 39 5.27 -5.30 -9.20
N HIS A 40 4.79 -5.11 -10.43
CA HIS A 40 3.60 -5.80 -10.95
C HIS A 40 3.74 -7.32 -10.81
N ARG A 41 4.88 -7.86 -11.26
CA ARG A 41 5.14 -9.30 -11.25
C ARG A 41 5.09 -9.92 -9.85
N PHE A 42 5.56 -9.21 -8.82
CA PHE A 42 5.57 -9.72 -7.45
C PHE A 42 4.16 -9.72 -6.85
N LEU A 43 3.45 -8.60 -6.95
CA LEU A 43 2.09 -8.47 -6.42
C LEU A 43 1.12 -9.43 -7.13
N LEU A 44 1.24 -9.57 -8.45
CA LEU A 44 0.46 -10.53 -9.22
C LEU A 44 0.79 -11.98 -8.84
N ALA A 45 2.04 -12.30 -8.49
CA ALA A 45 2.40 -13.63 -8.02
C ALA A 45 1.67 -13.98 -6.71
N LEU A 46 1.52 -13.03 -5.79
CA LEU A 46 0.77 -13.23 -4.55
C LEU A 46 -0.72 -13.48 -4.80
N GLU A 47 -1.31 -12.80 -5.80
CA GLU A 47 -2.70 -13.07 -6.22
C GLU A 47 -2.83 -14.46 -6.82
N ARG A 48 -1.98 -14.79 -7.79
CA ARG A 48 -2.04 -16.07 -8.52
C ARG A 48 -1.73 -17.28 -7.65
N SER A 49 -0.91 -17.12 -6.62
CA SER A 49 -0.66 -18.18 -5.63
C SER A 49 -1.81 -18.36 -4.64
N GLY A 50 -2.77 -17.42 -4.58
CA GLY A 50 -3.81 -17.39 -3.58
C GLY A 50 -3.34 -16.91 -2.20
N SER A 51 -2.15 -16.29 -2.11
CA SER A 51 -1.68 -15.65 -0.87
C SER A 51 -2.51 -14.42 -0.53
N VAL A 52 -2.98 -13.70 -1.55
CA VAL A 52 -3.97 -12.62 -1.43
C VAL A 52 -5.21 -12.92 -2.27
N GLY A 53 -6.36 -12.43 -1.82
CA GLY A 53 -7.66 -12.70 -2.44
C GLY A 53 -8.82 -12.49 -1.48
N ARG A 54 -10.05 -12.57 -1.99
CA ARG A 54 -11.28 -12.34 -1.20
C ARG A 54 -11.40 -13.28 0.01
N ALA A 55 -10.92 -14.52 -0.08
CA ALA A 55 -11.00 -15.50 0.99
C ALA A 55 -9.87 -15.42 2.03
N THR A 56 -8.83 -14.61 1.80
CA THR A 56 -7.64 -14.55 2.67
C THR A 56 -7.65 -13.37 3.64
N GLY A 57 -8.73 -12.58 3.62
CA GLY A 57 -8.80 -11.29 4.30
C GLY A 57 -7.86 -10.22 3.72
N TRP A 58 -7.34 -10.43 2.51
CA TRP A 58 -6.57 -9.49 1.69
C TRP A 58 -7.25 -9.30 0.33
N ALA A 59 -8.48 -8.76 0.32
CA ALA A 59 -9.23 -8.60 -0.93
C ALA A 59 -8.64 -7.43 -1.75
N PRO A 60 -8.10 -7.65 -2.96
CA PRO A 60 -7.40 -6.58 -3.69
C PRO A 60 -8.33 -5.45 -4.14
N ARG A 61 -7.81 -4.22 -4.04
CA ARG A 61 -8.43 -2.96 -4.47
C ARG A 61 -7.35 -2.00 -4.97
N TYR A 62 -6.48 -2.46 -5.88
CA TYR A 62 -5.37 -1.67 -6.42
C TYR A 62 -5.84 -0.32 -6.92
N ILE A 63 -5.12 0.75 -6.56
CA ILE A 63 -5.47 2.11 -6.95
C ILE A 63 -4.66 2.47 -8.19
N THR A 64 -5.30 3.08 -9.19
CA THR A 64 -4.63 3.80 -10.28
C THR A 64 -5.15 5.23 -10.36
N VAL A 65 -4.24 6.19 -10.49
CA VAL A 65 -4.54 7.60 -10.74
C VAL A 65 -4.11 7.95 -12.16
N ARG A 66 -5.04 8.49 -12.93
CA ARG A 66 -4.81 8.94 -14.32
C ARG A 66 -4.98 10.45 -14.45
N ASP A 67 -4.10 11.04 -15.25
CA ASP A 67 -4.12 12.45 -15.66
C ASP A 67 -4.03 12.50 -17.19
N GLY A 68 -5.04 13.08 -17.85
CA GLY A 68 -5.08 13.13 -19.32
C GLY A 68 -4.98 11.76 -20.02
N GLY A 69 -5.44 10.69 -19.38
CA GLY A 69 -5.36 9.31 -19.88
C GLY A 69 -4.05 8.57 -19.58
N GLN A 70 -3.05 9.24 -19.01
CA GLN A 70 -1.81 8.62 -18.55
C GLN A 70 -1.91 8.22 -17.09
N THR A 71 -1.52 6.99 -16.76
CA THR A 71 -1.36 6.57 -15.36
C THR A 71 -0.13 7.27 -14.75
N ILE A 72 -0.38 8.14 -13.77
CA ILE A 72 0.64 8.95 -13.08
C ILE A 72 0.97 8.44 -11.69
N ALA A 73 0.09 7.62 -11.09
CA ALA A 73 0.36 6.99 -9.81
C ALA A 73 -0.45 5.70 -9.63
N VAL A 74 0.06 4.78 -8.83
CA VAL A 74 -0.58 3.53 -8.44
C VAL A 74 -0.30 3.22 -6.96
N ALA A 75 -1.13 2.39 -6.33
CA ALA A 75 -0.87 1.92 -4.98
C ALA A 75 -1.39 0.48 -4.74
N PRO A 76 -0.61 -0.38 -4.07
CA PRO A 76 -1.08 -1.69 -3.63
C PRO A 76 -2.05 -1.51 -2.46
N ALA A 77 -3.33 -1.71 -2.71
CA ALA A 77 -4.38 -1.50 -1.72
C ALA A 77 -5.32 -2.70 -1.61
N TYR A 78 -5.80 -2.96 -0.40
CA TYR A 78 -6.57 -4.15 -0.06
C TYR A 78 -7.66 -3.81 0.95
N LEU A 79 -8.85 -4.39 0.78
CA LEU A 79 -9.84 -4.46 1.84
C LEU A 79 -9.45 -5.57 2.81
N LYS A 80 -9.23 -5.20 4.06
CA LYS A 80 -8.83 -6.11 5.14
C LYS A 80 -10.04 -6.45 6.00
N SER A 81 -10.28 -7.74 6.18
CA SER A 81 -11.30 -8.26 7.12
C SER A 81 -10.74 -8.71 8.47
N HIS A 82 -9.42 -8.70 8.61
CA HIS A 82 -8.66 -8.97 9.83
C HIS A 82 -7.23 -8.42 9.69
N SER A 83 -6.48 -8.33 10.79
CA SER A 83 -5.12 -7.77 10.75
C SER A 83 -3.99 -8.77 10.49
N HIS A 84 -4.29 -10.06 10.32
CA HIS A 84 -3.25 -11.04 9.96
C HIS A 84 -2.51 -10.68 8.66
N GLY A 85 -1.19 -10.87 8.70
CA GLY A 85 -0.26 -10.61 7.59
C GLY A 85 0.16 -9.15 7.44
N GLU A 86 -0.38 -8.23 8.24
CA GLU A 86 -0.01 -6.81 8.18
C GLU A 86 1.27 -6.50 8.95
N TYR A 87 1.71 -7.41 9.84
CA TYR A 87 2.84 -7.22 10.74
C TYR A 87 2.77 -5.93 11.59
N VAL A 88 1.56 -5.40 11.74
CA VAL A 88 1.21 -4.32 12.66
C VAL A 88 0.14 -4.88 13.59
N PHE A 89 0.49 -5.07 14.86
CA PHE A 89 -0.42 -5.59 15.86
C PHE A 89 -1.37 -4.47 16.32
N ASP A 90 -2.51 -4.35 15.64
CA ASP A 90 -3.58 -3.39 15.95
C ASP A 90 -4.83 -4.08 16.54
N TRP A 91 -4.72 -5.34 16.96
CA TRP A 91 -5.79 -6.09 17.62
C TRP A 91 -6.39 -5.36 18.83
N SER A 92 -5.55 -4.67 19.61
CA SER A 92 -6.02 -3.86 20.74
C SER A 92 -6.84 -2.64 20.30
N TRP A 93 -6.54 -2.06 19.14
CA TRP A 93 -7.33 -0.98 18.55
C TRP A 93 -8.65 -1.50 18.00
N ALA A 94 -8.63 -2.66 17.33
CA ALA A 94 -9.83 -3.32 16.85
C ALA A 94 -10.79 -3.64 18.01
N ASP A 95 -10.30 -4.31 19.05
CA ASP A 95 -11.09 -4.67 20.25
C ASP A 95 -11.63 -3.42 20.97
N ALA A 96 -10.82 -2.38 21.16
CA ALA A 96 -11.29 -1.14 21.79
C ALA A 96 -12.39 -0.44 20.97
N TYR A 97 -12.25 -0.40 19.63
CA TYR A 97 -13.21 0.23 18.74
C TYR A 97 -14.53 -0.55 18.68
N GLU A 98 -14.46 -1.89 18.64
CA GLU A 98 -15.63 -2.76 18.66
C GLU A 98 -16.37 -2.69 20.00
N ARG A 99 -15.65 -2.63 21.13
CA ARG A 99 -16.25 -2.40 22.46
C ARG A 99 -16.95 -1.06 22.58
N ALA A 100 -16.51 -0.05 21.82
CA ALA A 100 -17.19 1.24 21.72
C ALA A 100 -18.45 1.21 20.82
N GLY A 101 -18.81 0.05 20.26
CA GLY A 101 -19.98 -0.14 19.39
C GLY A 101 -19.70 0.08 17.90
N GLY A 102 -18.43 0.28 17.52
CA GLY A 102 -18.02 0.39 16.13
C GLY A 102 -17.86 -0.96 15.43
N ARG A 103 -17.64 -0.93 14.11
CA ARG A 103 -17.17 -2.10 13.34
C ARG A 103 -15.80 -1.77 12.77
N TYR A 104 -14.76 -2.44 13.28
CA TYR A 104 -13.38 -2.12 12.88
C TYR A 104 -13.03 -2.66 11.50
N TYR A 105 -13.66 -3.73 11.05
CA TYR A 105 -13.49 -4.28 9.71
C TYR A 105 -14.79 -4.16 8.88
N PRO A 106 -14.70 -4.00 7.55
CA PRO A 106 -13.46 -3.89 6.79
C PRO A 106 -12.80 -2.50 6.88
N LYS A 107 -11.47 -2.49 6.78
CA LYS A 107 -10.65 -1.27 6.58
C LYS A 107 -9.94 -1.31 5.23
N LEU A 108 -9.58 -0.15 4.69
CA LEU A 108 -8.71 -0.06 3.51
C LEU A 108 -7.25 -0.02 3.95
N GLN A 109 -6.41 -0.88 3.38
CA GLN A 109 -5.00 -0.99 3.70
C GLN A 109 -4.17 -0.78 2.44
N ILE A 110 -3.31 0.24 2.43
CA ILE A 110 -2.23 0.39 1.45
C ILE A 110 -0.97 -0.23 2.07
N ALA A 111 -0.50 -1.32 1.49
CA ALA A 111 0.65 -2.09 1.99
C ALA A 111 1.16 -3.04 0.91
N VAL A 112 2.37 -3.55 1.10
CA VAL A 112 2.77 -4.79 0.41
C VAL A 112 2.43 -5.98 1.32
N PRO A 113 1.64 -6.98 0.86
CA PRO A 113 1.24 -8.09 1.69
C PRO A 113 2.46 -8.88 2.19
N PHE A 114 2.38 -9.29 3.45
CA PHE A 114 3.38 -10.14 4.12
C PHE A 114 4.83 -9.62 4.10
N THR A 115 5.03 -8.32 3.85
CA THR A 115 6.35 -7.72 3.66
C THR A 115 6.53 -6.55 4.64
N PRO A 116 7.06 -6.79 5.85
CA PRO A 116 7.23 -5.76 6.88
C PRO A 116 8.46 -4.88 6.65
N VAL A 117 8.70 -4.47 5.40
CA VAL A 117 9.87 -3.69 4.99
C VAL A 117 9.40 -2.29 4.60
N THR A 118 10.04 -1.28 5.19
CA THR A 118 9.80 0.13 4.85
C THR A 118 10.11 0.38 3.38
N GLY A 119 9.15 0.95 2.66
CA GLY A 119 9.30 1.26 1.24
C GLY A 119 8.16 2.12 0.72
N ARG A 120 8.20 2.46 -0.56
CA ARG A 120 7.16 3.29 -1.18
C ARG A 120 5.82 2.58 -1.16
N ARG A 121 4.75 3.33 -0.87
CA ARG A 121 3.35 2.88 -0.93
C ARG A 121 2.53 3.74 -1.88
N PHE A 122 2.99 4.97 -2.11
CA PHE A 122 2.47 5.88 -3.12
C PHE A 122 3.43 5.83 -4.31
N LEU A 123 3.15 4.94 -5.26
CA LEU A 123 4.02 4.68 -6.40
C LEU A 123 3.66 5.68 -7.49
N THR A 124 4.53 6.62 -7.75
CA THR A 124 4.31 7.73 -8.69
C THR A 124 5.25 7.63 -9.87
N ARG A 125 4.74 7.98 -11.05
CA ARG A 125 5.56 8.22 -12.24
C ARG A 125 6.53 9.40 -11.96
N PRO A 126 7.76 9.36 -12.48
CA PRO A 126 8.70 10.48 -12.36
C PRO A 126 8.09 11.80 -12.83
N GLY A 127 8.23 12.85 -12.03
CA GLY A 127 7.67 14.18 -12.29
C GLY A 127 6.23 14.39 -11.81
N HIS A 128 5.59 13.36 -11.25
CA HIS A 128 4.23 13.42 -10.70
C HIS A 128 4.18 13.08 -9.20
N GLU A 129 5.30 13.14 -8.48
CA GLU A 129 5.44 12.67 -7.09
C GLU A 129 4.42 13.35 -6.16
N ALA A 130 4.41 14.68 -6.14
CA ALA A 130 3.52 15.43 -5.25
C ALA A 130 2.04 15.26 -5.66
N ARG A 131 1.71 15.44 -6.94
CA ARG A 131 0.33 15.35 -7.45
C ARG A 131 -0.24 13.94 -7.30
N GLY A 132 0.57 12.93 -7.65
CA GLY A 132 0.19 11.52 -7.59
C GLY A 132 0.00 11.01 -6.17
N ALA A 133 0.91 11.33 -5.25
CA ALA A 133 0.79 10.93 -3.85
C ALA A 133 -0.43 11.57 -3.17
N ALA A 134 -0.66 12.87 -3.41
CA ALA A 134 -1.84 13.57 -2.90
C ALA A 134 -3.14 12.94 -3.43
N ALA A 135 -3.18 12.63 -4.73
CA ALA A 135 -4.34 11.98 -5.34
C ALA A 135 -4.61 10.57 -4.79
N ILE A 136 -3.57 9.78 -4.53
CA ILE A 136 -3.73 8.45 -3.89
C ILE A 136 -4.35 8.60 -2.52
N VAL A 137 -3.84 9.50 -1.67
CA VAL A 137 -4.34 9.66 -0.30
C VAL A 137 -5.77 10.20 -0.30
N GLN A 138 -6.05 11.27 -1.05
CA GLN A 138 -7.39 11.85 -1.14
C GLN A 138 -8.40 10.84 -1.70
N GLY A 139 -8.04 10.14 -2.78
CA GLY A 139 -8.89 9.10 -3.37
C GLY A 139 -9.14 7.94 -2.41
N ALA A 140 -8.12 7.46 -1.71
CA ALA A 140 -8.27 6.37 -0.75
C ALA A 140 -9.15 6.77 0.45
N VAL A 141 -9.03 8.01 0.94
CA VAL A 141 -9.90 8.55 2.00
C VAL A 141 -11.35 8.65 1.50
N GLN A 142 -11.56 9.18 0.30
CA GLN A 142 -12.90 9.28 -0.30
C GLN A 142 -13.53 7.89 -0.49
N VAL A 143 -12.78 6.94 -1.04
CA VAL A 143 -13.22 5.54 -1.19
C VAL A 143 -13.61 4.94 0.15
N ALA A 144 -12.78 5.14 1.19
CA ALA A 144 -13.08 4.61 2.51
C ALA A 144 -14.37 5.20 3.09
N ALA A 145 -14.59 6.50 2.92
CA ALA A 145 -15.82 7.16 3.36
C ALA A 145 -17.05 6.67 2.59
N GLU A 146 -17.00 6.62 1.26
CA GLU A 146 -18.13 6.22 0.41
C GLU A 146 -18.51 4.75 0.59
N ALA A 147 -17.52 3.87 0.79
CA ALA A 147 -17.74 2.45 1.02
C ALA A 147 -18.07 2.11 2.49
N GLY A 148 -18.14 3.11 3.38
CA GLY A 148 -18.44 2.91 4.80
C GLY A 148 -17.39 2.07 5.53
N LEU A 149 -16.12 2.16 5.10
CA LEU A 149 -14.99 1.51 5.74
C LEU A 149 -14.64 2.24 7.04
N SER A 150 -14.16 1.51 8.03
CA SER A 150 -13.81 2.08 9.34
C SER A 150 -12.64 3.06 9.27
N SER A 151 -11.67 2.79 8.41
CA SER A 151 -10.43 3.55 8.31
C SER A 151 -9.65 3.27 7.02
N LEU A 152 -8.70 4.17 6.73
CA LEU A 152 -7.61 3.98 5.78
C LEU A 152 -6.30 3.82 6.58
N HIS A 153 -5.55 2.78 6.27
CA HIS A 153 -4.24 2.50 6.84
C HIS A 153 -3.18 2.47 5.76
N VAL A 154 -1.99 3.00 6.07
CA VAL A 154 -0.80 2.88 5.23
C VAL A 154 0.33 2.39 6.13
N THR A 155 0.85 1.19 5.87
CA THR A 155 1.85 0.55 6.74
C THR A 155 3.18 0.35 6.01
N PHE A 156 4.27 0.51 6.78
CA PHE A 156 5.65 0.48 6.28
C PHE A 156 5.89 1.45 5.11
N CYS A 157 5.21 2.60 5.11
CA CYS A 157 5.52 3.68 4.19
C CYS A 157 6.79 4.41 4.61
N THR A 158 7.36 5.15 3.66
CA THR A 158 8.52 6.01 3.93
C THR A 158 8.15 7.16 4.88
N GLU A 159 9.16 7.74 5.54
CA GLU A 159 8.97 8.91 6.40
C GLU A 159 8.34 10.10 5.64
N ALA A 160 8.74 10.30 4.37
CA ALA A 160 8.19 11.33 3.50
C ALA A 160 6.69 11.11 3.23
N GLU A 161 6.28 9.86 2.96
CA GLU A 161 4.86 9.52 2.77
C GLU A 161 4.05 9.66 4.06
N ALA A 162 4.64 9.32 5.21
CA ALA A 162 4.01 9.54 6.51
C ALA A 162 3.83 11.04 6.81
N ALA A 163 4.81 11.88 6.47
CA ALA A 163 4.71 13.33 6.60
C ALA A 163 3.65 13.93 5.66
N ALA A 164 3.60 13.48 4.40
CA ALA A 164 2.59 13.89 3.44
C ALA A 164 1.18 13.50 3.91
N GLY A 165 1.02 12.27 4.43
CA GLY A 165 -0.24 11.80 5.01
C GLY A 165 -0.71 12.67 6.18
N ARG A 166 0.19 13.06 7.09
CA ARG A 166 -0.12 13.98 8.20
C ARG A 166 -0.64 15.33 7.71
N ALA A 167 0.00 15.89 6.69
CA ALA A 167 -0.44 17.17 6.10
C ALA A 167 -1.84 17.08 5.48
N MET A 168 -2.30 15.87 5.12
CA MET A 168 -3.63 15.58 4.59
C MET A 168 -4.63 15.09 5.66
N GLY A 169 -4.28 15.16 6.95
CA GLY A 169 -5.18 14.82 8.05
C GLY A 169 -5.12 13.36 8.51
N LEU A 170 -4.21 12.54 7.98
CA LEU A 170 -3.96 11.21 8.53
C LEU A 170 -3.18 11.29 9.84
N ILE A 171 -3.43 10.33 10.74
CA ILE A 171 -2.72 10.24 12.02
C ILE A 171 -1.48 9.38 11.82
N HIS A 172 -0.31 9.89 12.22
CA HIS A 172 0.91 9.11 12.22
C HIS A 172 1.00 8.24 13.47
N ARG A 173 1.08 6.93 13.27
CA ARG A 173 1.35 5.97 14.33
C ARG A 173 2.78 5.46 14.20
N LEU A 174 3.53 5.53 15.30
CA LEU A 174 4.85 4.92 15.39
C LEU A 174 4.74 3.45 15.80
N GLY A 175 5.61 2.63 15.22
CA GLY A 175 5.84 1.24 15.63
C GLY A 175 7.34 0.99 15.75
N THR A 176 7.72 0.07 16.62
CA THR A 176 9.12 -0.34 16.81
C THR A 176 9.38 -1.62 16.03
N GLN A 177 10.48 -1.64 15.28
CA GLN A 177 11.04 -2.86 14.70
C GLN A 177 12.42 -3.11 15.30
N TYR A 178 12.75 -4.38 15.50
CA TYR A 178 14.09 -4.80 15.87
C TYR A 178 14.73 -5.41 14.64
N HIS A 179 15.83 -4.82 14.19
CA HIS A 179 16.62 -5.33 13.08
C HIS A 179 17.91 -5.89 13.65
N TRP A 180 18.29 -7.06 13.16
CA TRP A 180 19.63 -7.57 13.37
C TRP A 180 20.49 -7.09 12.22
N GLU A 181 21.56 -6.38 12.54
CA GLU A 181 22.58 -5.98 11.58
C GLU A 181 23.77 -6.92 11.77
N ASN A 182 24.26 -7.47 10.66
CA ASN A 182 25.43 -8.34 10.71
C ASN A 182 26.67 -7.50 11.01
N ASP A 183 27.25 -7.65 12.21
CA ASP A 183 28.50 -7.00 12.61
C ASP A 183 29.75 -7.77 12.10
N GLY A 184 29.71 -8.18 10.84
CA GLY A 184 30.82 -8.87 10.17
C GLY A 184 30.97 -10.37 10.50
N TYR A 185 29.95 -11.01 11.07
CA TYR A 185 29.91 -12.46 11.26
C TYR A 185 29.94 -13.17 9.89
N ALA A 186 30.86 -14.12 9.74
CA ALA A 186 31.07 -14.84 8.48
C ALA A 186 30.03 -15.95 8.27
N ASP A 187 29.52 -16.51 9.35
CA ASP A 187 28.54 -17.59 9.38
C ASP A 187 27.70 -17.53 10.68
N TYR A 188 26.80 -18.50 10.86
CA TYR A 188 25.91 -18.57 12.01
C TYR A 188 26.64 -18.94 13.31
N ASP A 189 27.75 -19.69 13.23
CA ASP A 189 28.51 -20.11 14.41
C ASP A 189 29.34 -18.96 15.01
N ALA A 190 29.63 -17.94 14.20
CA ALA A 190 30.32 -16.73 14.62
C ALA A 190 29.45 -15.74 15.42
N PHE A 191 28.12 -15.89 15.40
CA PHE A 191 27.14 -15.03 16.09
C PHE A 191 26.98 -15.35 17.58
#